data_AF-A0A060T4L8-F1
#
_entry.id   AF-A0A060T4L8-F1
#
_cell.length_a   1.000
_cell.length_b   1.000
_cell.length_c   1.000
_cell.angle_alpha   90.00
_cell.angle_beta   90.00
_cell.angle_gamma   90.00
#
_symmetry.space_group_name_H-M   'P 1'
#
loop_
_entity.id
_entity.type
_entity.pdbx_description
1 polymer ?
#
loop_
_entity_poly.entity_id
_entity_poly.type
_entity_poly.pdbx_seq_one_letter_code
_entity_poly.pdbx_strand_id
1 'polypeptide(L)'
;MDIKEMDPAAFLKPDGQGKDYGLVILNQPIDDDNVFSHAWKYCKARVCADGGANRLYDYFGRDEERRKTHLPDYITGDLDSLRPEVGEYYKSHGVSVIHNSDQYSTDFMKSVRLLKEKHNNGDNEGKYADGILALGAMGGRVDQSFHSIHHLYLSHQENVELVLVSSESISVLLGAGKTRINTPLTLVGKTCGIIPLEGSTIITTSGMEWDVSEWETSYATQMSTSNHIVADQVSIECDKPVLFTMEIRKHQS
;
A
#
# COMPACT_ATOMS: atom_id res chain seq x y z
N MET A 1 -1.55 28.80 2.13
CA MET A 1 -1.78 27.41 1.68
C MET A 1 -1.37 26.52 2.81
N ASP A 2 -2.27 25.64 3.25
CA ASP A 2 -1.93 24.63 4.25
C ASP A 2 -1.01 23.59 3.62
N ILE A 3 0.05 23.22 4.33
CA ILE A 3 0.99 22.19 3.90
C ILE A 3 0.50 20.87 4.47
N LYS A 4 0.26 19.87 3.61
CA LYS A 4 -0.08 18.52 4.05
C LYS A 4 1.20 17.78 4.48
N GLU A 5 1.20 17.16 5.65
CA GLU A 5 2.29 16.29 6.10
C GLU A 5 1.90 14.82 5.87
N MET A 6 2.85 13.99 5.44
CA MET A 6 2.64 12.56 5.17
C MET A 6 3.87 11.74 5.54
N ASP A 7 3.65 10.49 5.96
CA ASP A 7 4.73 9.55 6.29
C ASP A 7 4.40 8.14 5.76
N PRO A 8 4.56 7.91 4.43
CA PRO A 8 4.18 6.65 3.79
C PRO A 8 4.96 5.44 4.30
N ALA A 9 6.16 5.67 4.83
CA ALA A 9 7.06 4.66 5.36
C ALA A 9 6.96 4.51 6.90
N ALA A 10 5.96 5.13 7.54
CA ALA A 10 5.81 5.09 9.00
C ALA A 10 5.73 3.66 9.56
N PHE A 11 5.16 2.73 8.79
CA PHE A 11 5.04 1.33 9.19
C PHE A 11 6.41 0.64 9.37
N LEU A 12 7.47 1.10 8.70
CA LEU A 12 8.83 0.57 8.81
C LEU A 12 9.59 1.05 10.06
N LYS A 13 8.99 1.89 10.91
CA LYS A 13 9.64 2.39 12.13
C LYS A 13 9.61 1.33 13.25
N PRO A 14 10.71 1.16 14.02
CA PRO A 14 10.80 0.15 15.09
C PRO A 14 9.72 0.27 16.18
N ASP A 15 9.41 1.52 16.54
CA ASP A 15 8.51 1.84 17.66
C ASP A 15 7.03 1.83 17.28
N GLY A 16 6.71 1.65 15.99
CA GLY A 16 5.36 1.34 15.48
C GLY A 16 4.19 1.99 16.24
N GLN A 17 4.29 3.28 16.58
CA GLN A 17 3.18 4.07 17.10
C GLN A 17 2.60 4.84 15.93
N GLY A 18 1.34 4.59 15.63
CA GLY A 18 0.69 5.16 14.46
C GLY A 18 -0.82 4.98 14.49
N LYS A 19 -1.44 5.61 13.50
CA LYS A 19 -2.84 5.50 13.13
C LYS A 19 -3.30 4.05 13.03
N ASP A 20 -4.61 3.83 13.18
CA ASP A 20 -5.17 2.51 12.98
C ASP A 20 -5.09 2.20 11.48
N TYR A 21 -4.29 1.22 11.06
CA TYR A 21 -4.21 0.81 9.65
C TYR A 21 -4.82 -0.58 9.42
N GLY A 22 -5.46 -0.74 8.27
CA GLY A 22 -5.85 -2.04 7.73
C GLY A 22 -4.80 -2.54 6.73
N LEU A 23 -4.36 -3.78 6.88
CA LEU A 23 -3.49 -4.46 5.94
C LEU A 23 -4.32 -5.23 4.92
N VAL A 24 -4.10 -4.99 3.63
CA VAL A 24 -4.61 -5.83 2.55
C VAL A 24 -3.44 -6.57 1.91
N ILE A 25 -3.48 -7.90 1.89
CA ILE A 25 -2.49 -8.74 1.23
C ILE A 25 -3.07 -9.18 -0.12
N LEU A 26 -2.45 -8.74 -1.21
CA LEU A 26 -2.85 -9.04 -2.57
C LEU A 26 -2.14 -10.29 -3.10
N ASN A 27 -2.58 -10.77 -4.27
CA ASN A 27 -2.07 -12.00 -4.87
C ASN A 27 -0.71 -11.80 -5.60
N GLN A 28 0.30 -11.34 -4.86
CA GLN A 28 1.71 -11.28 -5.28
C GLN A 28 2.62 -11.90 -4.20
N PRO A 29 3.79 -12.44 -4.57
CA PRO A 29 4.77 -12.96 -3.61
C PRO A 29 5.12 -11.96 -2.49
N ILE A 30 5.36 -12.49 -1.29
CA ILE A 30 5.84 -11.72 -0.14
C ILE A 30 7.34 -12.03 -0.02
N ASP A 31 8.18 -11.10 -0.49
CA ASP A 31 9.61 -11.39 -0.72
C ASP A 31 10.55 -10.68 0.25
N ASP A 32 10.03 -9.79 1.11
CA ASP A 32 10.80 -9.03 2.08
C ASP A 32 10.21 -9.21 3.49
N ASP A 33 10.90 -9.99 4.35
CA ASP A 33 10.47 -10.30 5.72
C ASP A 33 10.47 -9.07 6.62
N ASN A 34 11.35 -8.10 6.36
CA ASN A 34 11.38 -6.85 7.11
C ASN A 34 10.12 -6.02 6.83
N VAL A 35 9.78 -5.84 5.55
CA VAL A 35 8.55 -5.14 5.14
C VAL A 35 7.31 -5.84 5.66
N PHE A 36 7.22 -7.16 5.48
CA PHE A 36 6.07 -7.95 5.94
C PHE A 36 5.89 -7.87 7.46
N SER A 37 6.94 -8.13 8.24
CA SER A 37 6.87 -8.16 9.71
C SER A 37 6.47 -6.79 10.27
N HIS A 38 7.00 -5.71 9.71
CA HIS A 38 6.65 -4.35 10.09
C HIS A 38 5.20 -4.01 9.73
N ALA A 39 4.76 -4.29 8.50
CA ALA A 39 3.38 -4.07 8.07
C ALA A 39 2.38 -4.89 8.90
N TRP A 40 2.68 -6.16 9.18
CA TRP A 40 1.84 -7.04 9.98
C TRP A 40 1.64 -6.53 11.41
N LYS A 41 2.72 -6.06 12.05
CA LYS A 41 2.70 -5.48 13.39
C LYS A 41 2.00 -4.13 13.42
N TYR A 42 2.21 -3.30 12.40
CA TYR A 42 1.69 -1.94 12.31
C TYR A 42 0.17 -1.91 12.11
N CYS A 43 -0.38 -2.83 11.32
CA CYS A 43 -1.81 -2.87 11.02
C CYS A 43 -2.61 -3.64 12.08
N LYS A 44 -3.78 -3.11 12.45
CA LYS A 44 -4.68 -3.71 13.47
C LYS A 44 -5.62 -4.77 12.90
N ALA A 45 -5.93 -4.66 11.61
CA ALA A 45 -6.78 -5.58 10.87
C ALA A 45 -6.05 -6.06 9.62
N ARG A 46 -6.21 -7.33 9.25
CA ARG A 46 -5.58 -7.97 8.10
C ARG A 46 -6.62 -8.67 7.24
N VAL A 47 -6.60 -8.39 5.95
CA VAL A 47 -7.46 -9.03 4.95
C VAL A 47 -6.59 -9.57 3.83
N CYS A 48 -6.80 -10.83 3.47
CA CYS A 48 -6.26 -11.38 2.24
C CYS A 48 -7.29 -11.26 1.11
N ALA A 49 -6.88 -10.66 0.00
CA ALA A 49 -7.69 -10.58 -1.21
C ALA A 49 -7.52 -11.87 -2.01
N ASP A 50 -8.50 -12.77 -1.90
CA ASP A 50 -8.55 -14.08 -2.56
C ASP A 50 -7.19 -14.83 -2.50
N GLY A 51 -6.50 -14.92 -3.63
CA GLY A 51 -5.20 -15.59 -3.76
C GLY A 51 -4.09 -14.97 -2.91
N GLY A 52 -4.26 -13.77 -2.34
CA GLY A 52 -3.39 -13.22 -1.31
C GLY A 52 -3.27 -14.12 -0.08
N ALA A 53 -4.28 -14.94 0.21
CA ALA A 53 -4.21 -15.93 1.29
C ALA A 53 -3.21 -17.05 0.97
N ASN A 54 -3.11 -17.45 -0.31
CA ASN A 54 -2.09 -18.39 -0.76
C ASN A 54 -0.70 -17.82 -0.53
N ARG A 55 -0.50 -16.52 -0.83
CA ARG A 55 0.78 -15.84 -0.67
C ARG A 55 1.22 -15.80 0.80
N LEU A 56 0.29 -15.46 1.69
CA LEU A 56 0.54 -15.53 3.13
C LEU A 56 0.85 -16.95 3.61
N TYR A 57 0.13 -17.95 3.09
CA TYR A 57 0.34 -19.35 3.46
C TYR A 57 1.72 -19.85 3.01
N ASP A 58 2.07 -19.57 1.75
CA ASP A 58 3.31 -20.00 1.10
C ASP A 58 4.54 -19.30 1.70
N TYR A 59 4.39 -18.04 2.12
CA TYR A 59 5.44 -17.26 2.79
C TYR A 59 6.03 -17.98 4.00
N PHE A 60 5.19 -18.59 4.85
CA PHE A 60 5.67 -19.33 6.01
C PHE A 60 6.24 -20.71 5.66
N GLY A 61 6.00 -21.24 4.46
CA GLY A 61 6.54 -22.51 4.00
C GLY A 61 6.25 -23.68 4.95
N ARG A 62 7.27 -24.14 5.67
CA ARG A 62 7.18 -25.23 6.67
C ARG A 62 7.09 -24.74 8.12
N ASP A 63 7.18 -23.44 8.35
CA ASP A 63 7.11 -22.83 9.68
C ASP A 63 5.66 -22.67 10.15
N GLU A 64 5.10 -23.78 10.59
CA GLU A 64 3.70 -23.87 11.02
C GLU A 64 3.40 -23.02 12.26
N GLU A 65 4.37 -22.84 13.15
CA GLU A 65 4.20 -22.07 14.39
C GLU A 65 4.13 -20.57 14.08
N ARG A 66 4.95 -20.06 13.15
CA ARG A 66 4.76 -18.70 12.63
C ARG A 66 3.43 -18.57 11.91
N ARG A 67 3.04 -19.53 11.07
CA ARG A 67 1.76 -19.45 10.35
C ARG A 67 0.55 -19.36 11.29
N LYS A 68 0.51 -20.16 12.36
CA LYS A 68 -0.58 -20.13 13.37
C LYS A 68 -0.67 -18.81 14.14
N THR A 69 0.44 -18.08 14.25
CA THR A 69 0.49 -16.77 14.93
C THR A 69 0.26 -15.60 13.98
N HIS A 70 0.16 -15.85 12.66
CA HIS A 70 -0.04 -14.85 11.62
C HIS A 70 -1.29 -15.15 10.79
N LEU A 71 -2.43 -15.28 11.46
CA LEU A 71 -3.72 -15.48 10.81
C LEU A 71 -4.33 -14.13 10.39
N PRO A 72 -4.82 -14.00 9.14
CA PRO A 72 -5.58 -12.82 8.75
C PRO A 72 -6.94 -12.84 9.45
N ASP A 73 -7.55 -11.67 9.64
CA ASP A 73 -8.90 -11.59 10.21
C ASP A 73 -9.95 -12.08 9.19
N TYR A 74 -9.72 -11.75 7.92
CA TYR A 74 -10.61 -12.11 6.81
C TYR A 74 -9.86 -12.56 5.56
N ILE A 75 -10.50 -13.45 4.80
CA ILE A 75 -10.16 -13.75 3.41
C ILE A 75 -11.41 -13.41 2.59
N THR A 76 -11.29 -12.57 1.56
CA THR A 76 -12.44 -12.19 0.73
C THR A 76 -12.08 -12.10 -0.74
N GLY A 77 -13.05 -12.43 -1.59
CA GLY A 77 -12.95 -12.35 -3.04
C GLY A 77 -14.00 -13.24 -3.70
N ASP A 78 -13.92 -13.43 -5.01
CA ASP A 78 -14.70 -14.50 -5.68
C ASP A 78 -14.12 -15.90 -5.42
N LEU A 79 -12.96 -15.98 -4.77
CA LEU A 79 -12.31 -17.22 -4.32
C LEU A 79 -11.90 -18.14 -5.48
N ASP A 80 -11.68 -17.57 -6.67
CA ASP A 80 -11.25 -18.32 -7.86
C ASP A 80 -9.76 -18.67 -7.85
N SER A 81 -8.98 -17.89 -7.11
CA SER A 81 -7.53 -18.03 -6.98
C SER A 81 -7.14 -18.74 -5.69
N LEU A 82 -7.97 -18.68 -4.64
CA LEU A 82 -7.73 -19.36 -3.35
C LEU A 82 -7.66 -20.87 -3.55
N ARG A 83 -6.53 -21.48 -3.16
CA ARG A 83 -6.41 -22.94 -3.22
C ARG A 83 -7.29 -23.60 -2.16
N PRO A 84 -8.00 -24.69 -2.47
CA PRO A 84 -8.93 -25.33 -1.54
C PRO A 84 -8.29 -25.67 -0.18
N GLU A 85 -7.08 -26.25 -0.19
CA GLU A 85 -6.38 -26.64 1.04
C GLU A 85 -5.95 -25.45 1.90
N VAL A 86 -5.64 -24.32 1.27
CA VAL A 86 -5.31 -23.07 1.98
C VAL A 86 -6.57 -22.46 2.60
N GLY A 87 -7.67 -22.47 1.85
CA GLY A 87 -8.97 -22.02 2.35
C GLY A 87 -9.46 -22.86 3.54
N GLU A 88 -9.32 -24.19 3.46
CA GLU A 88 -9.64 -25.10 4.57
C GLU A 88 -8.73 -24.87 5.78
N TYR A 89 -7.43 -24.69 5.57
CA TYR A 89 -6.47 -24.38 6.63
C TYR A 89 -6.93 -23.14 7.42
N TYR A 90 -7.16 -22.02 6.76
CA TYR A 90 -7.53 -20.78 7.45
C TYR A 90 -8.92 -20.88 8.10
N LYS A 91 -9.90 -21.53 7.47
CA LYS A 91 -11.21 -21.81 8.08
C LYS A 91 -11.08 -22.63 9.36
N SER A 92 -10.25 -23.67 9.36
CA SER A 92 -10.04 -24.53 10.54
C SER A 92 -9.35 -23.81 11.69
N HIS A 93 -8.64 -22.71 11.40
CA HIS A 93 -8.01 -21.82 12.39
C HIS A 93 -8.89 -20.60 12.75
N GLY A 94 -10.17 -20.58 12.36
CA GLY A 94 -11.13 -19.55 12.76
C GLY A 94 -11.14 -18.28 11.90
N VAL A 95 -10.43 -18.27 10.77
CA VAL A 95 -10.45 -17.13 9.84
C VAL A 95 -11.78 -17.08 9.09
N SER A 96 -12.35 -15.88 8.99
CA SER A 96 -13.59 -15.64 8.24
C SER A 96 -13.32 -15.59 6.73
N VAL A 97 -13.69 -16.65 6.01
CA VAL A 97 -13.59 -16.72 4.55
C VAL A 97 -14.93 -16.32 3.92
N ILE A 98 -14.95 -15.18 3.24
CA ILE A 98 -16.15 -14.52 2.72
C ILE A 98 -16.11 -14.59 1.19
N HIS A 99 -17.03 -15.34 0.61
CA HIS A 99 -17.22 -15.36 -0.83
C HIS A 99 -18.04 -14.14 -1.28
N ASN A 100 -17.52 -13.40 -2.24
CA ASN A 100 -18.18 -12.25 -2.85
C ASN A 100 -18.15 -12.39 -4.38
N SER A 101 -19.32 -12.71 -4.92
CA SER A 101 -19.55 -13.03 -6.33
C SER A 101 -19.64 -11.81 -7.26
N ASP A 102 -19.42 -10.58 -6.76
CA ASP A 102 -19.42 -9.38 -7.61
C ASP A 102 -18.29 -9.45 -8.64
N GLN A 103 -18.66 -9.46 -9.92
CA GLN A 103 -17.76 -9.53 -11.06
C GLN A 103 -17.37 -8.15 -11.59
N TYR A 104 -17.98 -7.08 -11.08
CA TYR A 104 -17.68 -5.71 -11.49
C TYR A 104 -16.69 -5.02 -10.56
N SER A 105 -16.25 -5.69 -9.51
CA SER A 105 -15.20 -5.22 -8.62
C SER A 105 -14.11 -6.27 -8.44
N THR A 106 -12.86 -5.82 -8.38
CA THR A 106 -11.72 -6.71 -8.09
C THR A 106 -11.67 -7.10 -6.63
N ASP A 107 -10.92 -8.14 -6.27
CA ASP A 107 -10.78 -8.54 -4.86
C ASP A 107 -10.08 -7.49 -3.99
N PHE A 108 -9.28 -6.60 -4.58
CA PHE A 108 -8.77 -5.44 -3.87
C PHE A 108 -9.91 -4.49 -3.43
N MET A 109 -10.84 -4.14 -4.35
CA MET A 109 -12.06 -3.36 -4.02
C MET A 109 -12.87 -4.03 -2.92
N LYS A 110 -13.12 -5.32 -3.05
CA LYS A 110 -13.90 -6.10 -2.08
C LYS A 110 -13.24 -6.07 -0.70
N SER A 111 -11.92 -6.22 -0.63
CA SER A 111 -11.13 -6.17 0.62
C SER A 111 -11.17 -4.80 1.30
N VAL A 112 -11.00 -3.72 0.52
CA VAL A 112 -11.09 -2.34 1.03
C VAL A 112 -12.49 -2.03 1.55
N ARG A 113 -13.55 -2.43 0.82
CA ARG A 113 -14.94 -2.26 1.27
C ARG A 113 -15.20 -3.03 2.56
N LEU A 114 -14.74 -4.28 2.66
CA LEU A 114 -14.89 -5.09 3.87
C LEU A 114 -14.25 -4.42 5.09
N LEU A 115 -13.02 -3.91 4.96
CA LEU A 115 -12.35 -3.16 6.03
C LEU A 115 -13.16 -1.93 6.48
N LYS A 116 -13.74 -1.18 5.53
CA LYS A 116 -14.58 -0.01 5.82
C LYS A 116 -15.90 -0.38 6.49
N GLU A 117 -16.56 -1.44 6.03
CA GLU A 117 -17.81 -1.93 6.62
C GLU A 117 -17.59 -2.39 8.07
N LYS A 118 -16.49 -3.10 8.32
CA LYS A 118 -16.11 -3.53 9.68
C LYS A 118 -15.75 -2.36 10.59
N HIS A 119 -15.15 -1.30 10.05
CA HIS A 119 -14.93 -0.05 10.78
C HIS A 119 -16.25 0.62 11.19
N ASN A 120 -17.19 0.77 10.26
CA ASN A 120 -18.42 1.54 10.48
C ASN A 120 -19.45 0.82 11.36
N ASN A 121 -19.46 -0.51 11.38
CA ASN A 121 -20.48 -1.30 12.09
C ASN A 121 -20.23 -1.44 13.60
N GLY A 122 -19.16 -0.86 14.15
CA GLY A 122 -19.02 -0.66 15.60
C GLY A 122 -18.98 -1.94 16.44
N ASP A 123 -18.40 -3.04 15.93
CA ASP A 123 -18.00 -4.15 16.80
C ASP A 123 -17.07 -3.55 17.89
N ASN A 124 -17.54 -3.56 19.14
CA ASN A 124 -17.07 -2.79 20.32
C ASN A 124 -15.62 -3.07 20.78
N GLU A 125 -14.71 -3.51 19.91
CA GLU A 125 -13.31 -3.85 20.21
C GLU A 125 -12.28 -2.94 19.50
N GLY A 126 -12.64 -1.71 19.13
CA GLY A 126 -11.65 -0.63 18.90
C GLY A 126 -10.54 -0.94 17.90
N LYS A 127 -10.91 -1.51 16.75
CA LYS A 127 -10.02 -1.70 15.61
C LYS A 127 -10.63 -1.01 14.38
N TYR A 128 -9.83 -0.86 13.33
CA TYR A 128 -10.19 -0.35 12.00
C TYR A 128 -10.06 1.17 11.82
N ALA A 129 -9.77 1.58 10.60
CA ALA A 129 -8.48 2.18 10.31
C ALA A 129 -8.55 3.56 9.63
N ASP A 130 -7.74 4.52 10.08
CA ASP A 130 -7.51 5.83 9.44
C ASP A 130 -6.85 5.71 8.04
N GLY A 131 -6.26 4.54 7.73
CA GLY A 131 -5.60 4.27 6.46
C GLY A 131 -5.49 2.79 6.12
N ILE A 132 -5.07 2.52 4.89
CA ILE A 132 -4.92 1.17 4.33
C ILE A 132 -3.50 1.02 3.80
N LEU A 133 -2.88 -0.11 4.12
CA LEU A 133 -1.61 -0.55 3.54
C LEU A 133 -1.89 -1.78 2.69
N ALA A 134 -1.57 -1.71 1.39
CA ALA A 134 -1.76 -2.81 0.46
C ALA A 134 -0.41 -3.43 0.07
N LEU A 135 -0.12 -4.65 0.57
CA LEU A 135 1.05 -5.43 0.20
C LEU A 135 0.79 -6.17 -1.11
N GLY A 136 1.79 -6.19 -2.00
CA GLY A 136 1.69 -6.87 -3.29
C GLY A 136 0.90 -6.09 -4.34
N ALA A 137 0.87 -4.76 -4.22
CA ALA A 137 0.06 -3.89 -5.06
C ALA A 137 0.52 -3.77 -6.52
N MET A 138 1.80 -4.03 -6.78
CA MET A 138 2.43 -3.94 -8.11
C MET A 138 3.49 -5.04 -8.24
N GLY A 139 3.86 -5.40 -9.48
CA GLY A 139 4.92 -6.38 -9.78
C GLY A 139 4.48 -7.60 -10.60
N GLY A 140 3.17 -7.77 -10.81
CA GLY A 140 2.60 -8.85 -11.62
C GLY A 140 2.04 -8.35 -12.95
N ARG A 141 0.80 -8.75 -13.25
CA ARG A 141 0.04 -8.27 -14.41
C ARG A 141 -0.01 -6.74 -14.44
N VAL A 142 0.28 -6.15 -15.60
CA VAL A 142 0.33 -4.70 -15.79
C VAL A 142 -1.02 -4.06 -15.52
N ASP A 143 -2.10 -4.65 -16.02
CA ASP A 143 -3.48 -4.17 -15.81
C ASP A 143 -3.86 -4.13 -14.32
N GLN A 144 -3.41 -5.10 -13.53
CA GLN A 144 -3.62 -5.12 -12.07
C GLN A 144 -2.83 -4.01 -11.36
N SER A 145 -1.62 -3.69 -11.84
CA SER A 145 -0.83 -2.58 -11.28
C SER A 145 -1.52 -1.23 -11.52
N PHE A 146 -2.06 -1.00 -12.72
CA PHE A 146 -2.87 0.18 -13.02
C PHE A 146 -4.18 0.19 -12.24
N HIS A 147 -4.77 -0.97 -11.97
CA HIS A 147 -5.95 -1.07 -11.11
C HIS A 147 -5.64 -0.66 -9.65
N SER A 148 -4.48 -1.03 -9.11
CA SER A 148 -4.02 -0.54 -7.80
C SER A 148 -3.82 0.99 -7.79
N ILE A 149 -3.29 1.57 -8.88
CA ILE A 149 -3.17 3.03 -9.03
C ILE A 149 -4.54 3.69 -9.13
N HIS A 150 -5.49 3.08 -9.85
CA HIS A 150 -6.88 3.54 -9.88
C HIS A 150 -7.50 3.57 -8.47
N HIS A 151 -7.18 2.59 -7.63
CA HIS A 151 -7.60 2.55 -6.22
C HIS A 151 -7.05 3.66 -5.35
N LEU A 152 -5.79 4.06 -5.58
CA LEU A 152 -5.23 5.25 -4.92
C LEU A 152 -6.09 6.48 -5.21
N TYR A 153 -6.53 6.62 -6.46
CA TYR A 153 -7.39 7.73 -6.87
C TYR A 153 -8.76 7.69 -6.18
N LEU A 154 -9.44 6.53 -6.18
CA LEU A 154 -10.73 6.36 -5.48
C LEU A 154 -10.60 6.63 -3.98
N SER A 155 -9.54 6.10 -3.34
CA SER A 155 -9.29 6.30 -1.91
C SER A 155 -9.04 7.76 -1.59
N HIS A 156 -8.31 8.48 -2.45
CA HIS A 156 -8.09 9.91 -2.29
C HIS A 156 -9.40 10.72 -2.36
N GLN A 157 -10.30 10.41 -3.29
CA GLN A 157 -11.61 11.07 -3.38
C GLN A 157 -12.47 10.88 -2.12
N GLU A 158 -12.29 9.74 -1.44
CA GLU A 158 -12.97 9.41 -0.19
C GLU A 158 -12.20 9.88 1.06
N ASN A 159 -11.09 10.63 0.91
CA ASN A 159 -10.18 11.05 1.98
C ASN A 159 -9.61 9.90 2.82
N VAL A 160 -9.43 8.73 2.21
CA VAL A 160 -8.81 7.56 2.84
C VAL A 160 -7.34 7.49 2.43
N GLU A 161 -6.45 7.42 3.42
CA GLU A 161 -5.03 7.24 3.16
C GLU A 161 -4.78 5.80 2.70
N LEU A 162 -4.32 5.62 1.45
CA LEU A 162 -3.93 4.32 0.91
C LEU A 162 -2.45 4.36 0.55
N VAL A 163 -1.69 3.41 1.09
CA VAL A 163 -0.27 3.18 0.79
C VAL A 163 -0.15 1.87 0.03
N LEU A 164 0.35 1.94 -1.21
CA LEU A 164 0.66 0.75 -1.99
C LEU A 164 2.11 0.35 -1.72
N VAL A 165 2.31 -0.92 -1.42
CA VAL A 165 3.63 -1.49 -1.17
C VAL A 165 3.84 -2.65 -2.13
N SER A 166 4.89 -2.53 -2.94
CA SER A 166 5.39 -3.59 -3.83
C SER A 166 6.70 -4.16 -3.26
N SER A 167 7.33 -5.10 -3.97
CA SER A 167 8.62 -5.67 -3.56
C SER A 167 9.76 -4.64 -3.55
N GLU A 168 9.66 -3.57 -4.36
CA GLU A 168 10.74 -2.60 -4.55
C GLU A 168 10.36 -1.18 -4.11
N SER A 169 9.07 -0.87 -3.94
CA SER A 169 8.63 0.51 -3.74
C SER A 169 7.40 0.68 -2.87
N ILE A 170 7.34 1.85 -2.24
CA ILE A 170 6.17 2.41 -1.55
C ILE A 170 5.61 3.53 -2.43
N SER A 171 4.31 3.53 -2.68
CA SER A 171 3.64 4.51 -3.54
C SER A 171 2.39 5.08 -2.89
N VAL A 172 2.19 6.38 -3.05
CA VAL A 172 1.06 7.17 -2.52
C VAL A 172 0.60 8.20 -3.54
N LEU A 173 -0.68 8.60 -3.46
CA LEU A 173 -1.20 9.71 -4.25
C LEU A 173 -1.05 11.03 -3.49
N LEU A 174 -0.52 12.03 -4.17
CA LEU A 174 -0.49 13.41 -3.71
C LEU A 174 -1.56 14.18 -4.49
N GLY A 175 -2.49 14.81 -3.78
CA GLY A 175 -3.47 15.72 -4.39
C GLY A 175 -2.86 17.08 -4.68
N ALA A 176 -3.60 17.93 -5.41
CA ALA A 176 -3.18 19.29 -5.71
C ALA A 176 -2.88 20.10 -4.44
N GLY A 177 -1.86 20.96 -4.52
CA GLY A 177 -1.30 21.72 -3.41
C GLY A 177 0.07 21.20 -3.00
N LYS A 178 0.49 21.57 -1.79
CA LYS A 178 1.83 21.29 -1.26
C LYS A 178 1.80 20.20 -0.20
N THR A 179 2.55 19.14 -0.44
CA THR A 179 2.76 18.05 0.51
C THR A 179 4.24 17.99 0.94
N ARG A 180 4.47 17.72 2.22
CA ARG A 180 5.76 17.35 2.81
C ARG A 180 5.71 15.89 3.23
N ILE A 181 6.74 15.15 2.85
CA ILE A 181 6.76 13.69 2.94
C ILE A 181 8.02 13.28 3.67
N ASN A 182 7.86 12.54 4.76
CA ASN A 182 8.99 11.97 5.49
C ASN A 182 9.63 10.86 4.66
N THR A 183 10.93 11.01 4.41
CA THR A 183 11.73 10.11 3.56
C THR A 183 13.11 9.85 4.18
N PRO A 184 13.22 9.47 5.46
CA PRO A 184 14.52 9.22 6.07
C PRO A 184 15.20 8.06 5.35
N LEU A 185 16.37 8.31 4.76
CA LEU A 185 17.12 7.29 4.01
C LEU A 185 17.56 6.10 4.87
N THR A 186 17.44 6.18 6.20
CA THR A 186 17.60 5.04 7.10
C THR A 186 16.51 3.97 6.94
N LEU A 187 15.33 4.34 6.41
CA LEU A 187 14.17 3.46 6.21
C LEU A 187 13.87 3.21 4.73
N VAL A 188 14.04 4.22 3.87
CA VAL A 188 13.72 4.14 2.44
C VAL A 188 14.98 4.16 1.57
N GLY A 189 14.85 3.64 0.35
CA GLY A 189 15.88 3.68 -0.67
C GLY A 189 16.09 5.09 -1.21
N LYS A 190 17.18 5.28 -1.96
CA LYS A 190 17.53 6.60 -2.50
C LYS A 190 16.61 6.97 -3.66
N THR A 191 16.19 6.00 -4.46
CA THR A 191 15.50 6.25 -5.72
C THR A 191 14.04 6.63 -5.49
N CYS A 192 13.54 7.64 -6.20
CA CYS A 192 12.15 8.04 -6.19
C CYS A 192 11.66 8.49 -7.57
N GLY A 193 10.35 8.68 -7.69
CA GLY A 193 9.73 9.19 -8.90
C GLY A 193 8.39 9.88 -8.65
N ILE A 194 8.03 10.78 -9.56
CA ILE A 194 6.77 11.52 -9.59
C ILE A 194 6.14 11.29 -10.95
N ILE A 195 4.96 10.68 -10.96
CA ILE A 195 4.25 10.28 -12.18
C ILE A 195 2.93 11.06 -12.24
N PRO A 196 2.72 11.91 -13.27
CA PRO A 196 1.46 12.61 -13.45
C PRO A 196 0.36 11.65 -13.86
N LEU A 197 -0.77 11.67 -13.15
CA LEU A 197 -1.89 10.77 -13.47
C LEU A 197 -2.96 11.46 -14.34
N GLU A 198 -3.09 12.78 -14.26
CA GLU A 198 -4.14 13.57 -14.93
C GLU A 198 -3.61 14.45 -16.08
N GLY A 199 -2.84 13.83 -16.98
CA GLY A 199 -2.24 14.55 -18.11
C GLY A 199 -1.14 15.52 -17.67
N SER A 200 -1.02 16.66 -18.37
CA SER A 200 0.01 17.66 -18.04
C SER A 200 -0.24 18.29 -16.67
N THR A 201 0.78 18.28 -15.83
CA THR A 201 0.78 18.73 -14.41
C THR A 201 2.03 19.57 -14.17
N ILE A 202 1.93 20.65 -13.41
CA ILE A 202 3.05 21.50 -13.02
C ILE A 202 3.50 21.09 -11.61
N ILE A 203 4.80 20.83 -11.43
CA ILE A 203 5.38 20.47 -10.15
C ILE A 203 6.52 21.40 -9.73
N THR A 204 6.63 21.62 -8.42
CA THR A 204 7.78 22.25 -7.75
C THR A 204 8.22 21.35 -6.61
N THR A 205 9.52 21.05 -6.53
CA THR A 205 10.05 20.11 -5.54
C THR A 205 11.16 20.72 -4.69
N SER A 206 11.37 20.15 -3.50
CA SER A 206 12.57 20.40 -2.70
C SER A 206 12.97 19.13 -1.93
N GLY A 207 14.27 18.92 -1.72
CA GLY A 207 14.81 17.77 -0.98
C GLY A 207 15.19 16.58 -1.86
N MET A 208 15.22 16.78 -3.18
CA MET A 208 15.65 15.79 -4.16
C MET A 208 16.92 16.25 -4.90
N GLU A 209 17.67 15.32 -5.47
CA GLU A 209 18.90 15.62 -6.24
C GLU A 209 18.59 16.49 -7.46
N TRP A 210 17.50 16.16 -8.17
CA TRP A 210 17.02 16.94 -9.31
C TRP A 210 15.73 17.65 -8.93
N ASP A 211 15.88 18.67 -8.08
CA ASP A 211 14.77 19.57 -7.74
C ASP A 211 14.38 20.46 -8.92
N VAL A 212 13.08 20.74 -9.03
CA VAL A 212 12.49 21.53 -10.13
C VAL A 212 11.56 22.63 -9.60
N SER A 213 11.35 23.66 -10.40
CA SER A 213 10.45 24.79 -10.08
C SER A 213 9.53 25.05 -11.26
N GLU A 214 8.21 25.05 -11.01
CA GLU A 214 7.16 25.25 -12.02
C GLU A 214 7.36 24.39 -13.28
N TRP A 215 7.76 23.14 -13.09
CA TRP A 215 8.16 22.24 -14.16
C TRP A 215 6.98 21.41 -14.64
N GLU A 216 6.69 21.52 -15.94
CA GLU A 216 5.64 20.74 -16.57
C GLU A 216 6.05 19.28 -16.73
N THR A 217 5.22 18.36 -16.25
CA THR A 217 5.37 16.91 -16.39
C THR A 217 4.13 16.28 -17.02
N SER A 218 4.33 15.34 -17.95
CA SER A 218 3.26 14.57 -18.58
C SER A 218 3.80 13.28 -19.21
N TYR A 219 2.92 12.31 -19.51
CA TYR A 219 3.28 11.14 -20.30
C TYR A 219 3.76 11.47 -21.73
N ALA A 220 3.38 12.63 -22.27
CA ALA A 220 3.72 13.04 -23.62
C ALA A 220 5.05 13.83 -23.70
N THR A 221 5.55 14.33 -22.57
CA THR A 221 6.73 15.19 -22.52
C THR A 221 7.82 14.55 -21.66
N GLN A 222 7.81 14.85 -20.36
CA GLN A 222 8.86 14.51 -19.43
C GLN A 222 8.25 14.12 -18.08
N MET A 223 8.91 13.20 -17.39
CA MET A 223 8.51 12.69 -16.09
C MET A 223 9.73 12.57 -15.18
N SER A 224 9.55 12.84 -13.89
CA SER A 224 10.61 12.67 -12.90
C SER A 224 10.69 11.20 -12.51
N THR A 225 11.47 10.42 -13.24
CA THR A 225 11.79 9.02 -12.90
C THR A 225 13.27 8.87 -12.61
N SER A 226 13.63 7.93 -11.73
CA SER A 226 15.01 7.74 -11.25
C SER A 226 15.59 9.00 -10.58
N ASN A 227 14.74 9.79 -9.91
CA ASN A 227 15.20 10.90 -9.07
C ASN A 227 15.77 10.33 -7.76
N HIS A 228 16.41 11.15 -6.95
CA HIS A 228 17.02 10.74 -5.70
C HIS A 228 16.56 11.61 -4.53
N ILE A 229 16.15 10.96 -3.44
CA ILE A 229 15.94 11.60 -2.15
C ILE A 229 17.31 11.95 -1.57
N VAL A 230 17.50 13.21 -1.14
CA VAL A 230 18.74 13.70 -0.51
C VAL A 230 18.50 14.37 0.84
N ALA A 231 17.25 14.39 1.31
CA ALA A 231 16.84 14.94 2.59
C ALA A 231 15.89 13.98 3.33
N ASP A 232 15.82 14.10 4.66
CA ASP A 232 14.88 13.32 5.49
C ASP A 232 13.41 13.68 5.25
N GLN A 233 13.17 14.81 4.59
CA GLN A 233 11.85 15.23 4.15
C GLN A 233 11.93 15.84 2.75
N VAL A 234 11.07 15.39 1.85
CA VAL A 234 10.87 16.02 0.53
C VAL A 234 9.59 16.85 0.54
N SER A 235 9.57 17.95 -0.20
CA SER A 235 8.34 18.69 -0.48
C SER A 235 8.01 18.60 -1.96
N ILE A 236 6.75 18.32 -2.26
CA ILE A 236 6.21 18.28 -3.62
C ILE A 236 4.97 19.18 -3.63
N GLU A 237 4.99 20.17 -4.49
CA GLU A 237 3.84 21.00 -4.82
C GLU A 237 3.40 20.67 -6.24
N CYS A 238 2.11 20.44 -6.44
CA CYS A 238 1.54 20.06 -7.73
C CYS A 238 0.16 20.73 -7.95
N ASP A 239 -0.19 21.06 -9.18
CA ASP A 239 -1.50 21.64 -9.51
C ASP A 239 -2.59 20.57 -9.78
N LYS A 240 -2.18 19.33 -10.01
CA LYS A 240 -3.04 18.15 -10.20
C LYS A 240 -2.48 16.92 -9.50
N PRO A 241 -3.30 15.87 -9.26
CA PRO A 241 -2.84 14.66 -8.59
C PRO A 241 -1.67 13.96 -9.29
N VAL A 242 -0.67 13.60 -8.50
CA VAL A 242 0.50 12.83 -8.94
C VAL A 242 0.69 11.58 -8.07
N LEU A 243 1.20 10.51 -8.66
CA LEU A 243 1.72 9.37 -7.93
C LEU A 243 3.16 9.68 -7.51
N PHE A 244 3.42 9.66 -6.21
CA PHE A 244 4.78 9.66 -5.69
C PHE A 244 5.17 8.24 -5.31
N THR A 245 6.34 7.81 -5.77
CA THR A 245 6.88 6.48 -5.47
C THR A 245 8.31 6.61 -4.96
N MET A 246 8.65 5.83 -3.94
CA MET A 246 9.99 5.75 -3.37
C MET A 246 10.43 4.30 -3.23
N GLU A 247 11.71 4.05 -3.47
CA GLU A 247 12.34 2.75 -3.32
C GLU A 247 12.32 2.31 -1.85
N ILE A 248 12.15 1.01 -1.61
CA ILE A 248 12.31 0.42 -0.28
C ILE A 248 13.79 0.14 -0.04
N ARG A 249 14.30 0.49 1.15
CA ARG A 249 15.67 0.14 1.50
C ARG A 249 15.77 -1.36 1.76
N LYS A 250 16.46 -2.08 0.88
CA LYS A 250 16.78 -3.49 1.14
C LYS A 250 17.83 -3.58 2.26
N HIS A 251 17.50 -4.32 3.30
CA HIS A 251 18.51 -4.77 4.26
C HIS A 251 19.28 -5.90 3.59
N GLN A 252 20.59 -5.71 3.36
CA GLN A 252 21.45 -6.82 2.95
C GLN A 252 21.40 -7.87 4.07
N SER A 253 20.94 -9.07 3.72
CA SER A 253 20.94 -10.24 4.59
C SER A 253 22.35 -10.76 4.85
#